data_AF-A0A9E0XY03-F1
#
_entry.id   AF-A0A9E0XY03-F1
#
_cell.length_a   1.000
_cell.length_b   1.000
_cell.length_c   1.000
_cell.angle_alpha   90.00
_cell.angle_beta   90.00
_cell.angle_gamma   90.00
#
_symmetry.space_group_name_H-M   'P 1'
#
loop_
_entity.id
_entity.type
_entity.pdbx_description
1 polymer ?
#
loop_
_entity_poly.entity_id
_entity_poly.type
_entity_poly.pdbx_seq_one_letter_code
_entity_poly.pdbx_strand_id
1 'polypeptide(L)'
;MKQKTIRLFFAVFVLSVISLSNLYAQDKLIGTWERTGDDLAGAQVKVFKTGSTFKGKIVFSTQAMKEACFDVGEIKWMNIIKAGKGYYEMDDLSKSSSCDSWYAYKYIEFTDDSHITITSMTTDPTTSGNFQTWTKISDD
;
A
#
# COMPACT_ATOMS: atom_id res chain seq x y z
N MET A 1 -17.95 -23.12 -49.65
CA MET A 1 -18.08 -23.10 -48.18
C MET A 1 -16.75 -23.46 -47.50
N LYS A 2 -15.78 -22.55 -47.31
CA LYS A 2 -14.56 -22.82 -46.50
C LYS A 2 -14.03 -21.61 -45.71
N GLN A 3 -14.62 -20.42 -45.86
CA GLN A 3 -14.07 -19.17 -45.34
C GLN A 3 -14.66 -18.71 -43.97
N LYS A 4 -15.78 -19.30 -43.53
CA LYS A 4 -16.47 -18.91 -42.28
C LYS A 4 -15.82 -19.48 -41.01
N THR A 5 -15.18 -20.64 -41.08
CA THR A 5 -14.58 -21.34 -39.93
C THR A 5 -13.30 -20.68 -39.41
N ILE A 6 -12.51 -20.04 -40.28
CA ILE A 6 -11.25 -19.39 -39.89
C ILE A 6 -11.50 -18.11 -39.06
N ARG A 7 -12.58 -17.37 -39.35
CA ARG A 7 -12.94 -16.16 -38.59
C ARG A 7 -13.41 -16.44 -37.16
N LEU A 8 -13.99 -17.63 -36.93
CA LEU A 8 -14.48 -18.03 -35.61
C LEU A 8 -13.34 -18.42 -34.66
N PHE A 9 -12.30 -19.09 -35.18
CA PHE A 9 -11.11 -19.46 -34.39
C PHE A 9 -10.28 -18.24 -33.95
N PHE A 10 -10.15 -17.22 -34.79
CA PHE A 10 -9.42 -15.99 -34.43
C PHE A 10 -10.14 -15.17 -33.35
N ALA A 11 -11.48 -15.12 -33.37
CA ALA A 11 -12.27 -14.42 -32.36
C ALA A 11 -12.18 -15.09 -30.97
N VAL A 12 -12.18 -16.43 -30.93
CA VAL A 12 -12.05 -17.20 -29.67
C VAL A 12 -10.65 -17.06 -29.06
N PHE A 13 -9.60 -17.00 -29.89
CA PHE A 13 -8.22 -16.79 -29.42
C PHE A 13 -7.95 -15.38 -28.89
N VAL A 14 -8.58 -14.34 -29.46
CA VAL A 14 -8.44 -12.97 -28.95
C VAL A 14 -9.19 -12.79 -27.61
N LEU A 15 -10.36 -13.41 -27.44
CA LEU A 15 -11.10 -13.36 -26.17
C LEU A 15 -10.41 -14.09 -25.02
N SER A 16 -9.69 -15.18 -25.27
CA SER A 16 -8.93 -15.89 -24.23
C SER A 16 -7.70 -15.11 -23.76
N VAL A 17 -7.06 -14.34 -24.65
CA VAL A 17 -5.89 -13.50 -24.27
C VAL A 17 -6.31 -12.29 -23.42
N ILE A 18 -7.48 -11.69 -23.68
CA ILE A 18 -8.01 -10.55 -22.90
C ILE A 18 -8.48 -10.98 -21.50
N SER A 19 -8.89 -12.23 -21.31
CA SER A 19 -9.34 -12.73 -20.01
C SER A 19 -8.19 -13.17 -19.10
N LEU A 20 -7.02 -13.51 -19.65
CA LEU A 20 -5.81 -13.84 -18.87
C LEU A 20 -5.10 -12.62 -18.29
N SER A 21 -5.14 -11.45 -18.97
CA SER A 21 -4.44 -10.25 -18.51
C SER A 21 -5.05 -9.61 -17.26
N ASN A 22 -6.37 -9.76 -17.03
CA ASN A 22 -7.03 -9.26 -15.81
C ASN A 22 -6.75 -10.11 -14.56
N LEU A 23 -6.29 -11.35 -14.71
CA LEU A 23 -6.01 -12.24 -13.58
C LEU A 23 -4.68 -11.92 -12.87
N TYR A 24 -3.81 -11.14 -13.51
CA TYR A 24 -2.47 -10.81 -13.01
C TYR A 24 -2.28 -9.32 -12.71
N ALA A 25 -3.36 -8.52 -12.69
CA ALA A 25 -3.26 -7.15 -12.22
C ALA A 25 -2.86 -7.17 -10.74
N GLN A 26 -1.59 -6.86 -10.48
CA GLN A 26 -1.05 -6.68 -9.13
C GLN A 26 -1.87 -5.61 -8.41
N ASP A 27 -2.19 -5.83 -7.13
CA ASP A 27 -2.95 -4.83 -6.39
C ASP A 27 -2.14 -3.54 -6.30
N LYS A 28 -2.79 -2.41 -6.62
CA LYS A 28 -2.19 -1.08 -6.71
C LYS A 28 -1.40 -0.67 -5.46
N LEU A 29 -1.75 -1.22 -4.29
CA LEU A 29 -1.06 -0.95 -3.05
C LEU A 29 0.33 -1.59 -2.96
N ILE A 30 0.58 -2.70 -3.66
CA ILE A 30 1.88 -3.37 -3.67
C ILE A 30 2.94 -2.45 -4.31
N GLY A 31 4.10 -2.37 -3.69
CA GLY A 31 5.20 -1.50 -4.12
C GLY A 31 5.92 -0.86 -2.93
N THR A 32 6.86 0.04 -3.21
CA THR A 32 7.56 0.82 -2.18
C THR A 32 7.00 2.24 -2.14
N TRP A 33 6.75 2.71 -0.93
CA TRP A 33 6.15 4.00 -0.61
C TRP A 33 7.10 4.83 0.23
N GLU A 34 7.24 6.11 -0.09
CA GLU A 34 8.03 7.07 0.66
C GLU A 34 7.10 8.07 1.36
N ARG A 35 7.34 8.30 2.65
CA ARG A 35 6.59 9.28 3.44
C ARG A 35 6.95 10.68 2.98
N THR A 36 5.96 11.54 2.84
CA THR A 36 6.13 12.93 2.46
C THR A 36 5.36 13.85 3.40
N GLY A 37 5.71 15.13 3.44
CA GLY A 37 4.88 16.18 4.04
C GLY A 37 4.91 16.36 5.56
N ASP A 38 5.76 15.64 6.30
CA ASP A 38 5.93 15.80 7.75
C ASP A 38 7.38 15.57 8.23
N ASP A 39 7.62 15.68 9.54
CA ASP A 39 8.94 15.54 10.18
C ASP A 39 9.58 14.16 10.02
N LEU A 40 8.80 13.16 9.60
CA LEU A 40 9.25 11.79 9.34
C LEU A 40 9.32 11.48 7.84
N ALA A 41 9.23 12.50 6.97
CA ALA A 41 9.37 12.37 5.53
C ALA A 41 10.71 11.72 5.12
N GLY A 42 10.70 11.03 3.98
CA GLY A 42 11.82 10.25 3.44
C GLY A 42 11.89 8.82 3.97
N ALA A 43 11.09 8.44 4.98
CA ALA A 43 10.97 7.06 5.41
C ALA A 43 10.34 6.20 4.30
N GLN A 44 10.80 4.95 4.12
CA GLN A 44 10.27 4.09 3.07
C GLN A 44 9.71 2.78 3.61
N VAL A 45 8.54 2.40 3.09
CA VAL A 45 7.82 1.17 3.42
C VAL A 45 7.56 0.37 2.14
N LYS A 46 7.99 -0.90 2.12
CA LYS A 46 7.65 -1.85 1.07
C LYS A 46 6.40 -2.63 1.46
N VAL A 47 5.36 -2.51 0.66
CA VAL A 47 4.10 -3.26 0.80
C VAL A 47 4.15 -4.52 -0.04
N PHE A 48 3.79 -5.64 0.59
CA PHE A 48 3.75 -6.97 -0.03
C PHE A 48 2.53 -7.76 0.46
N LYS A 49 2.07 -8.70 -0.36
CA LYS A 49 0.94 -9.57 -0.04
C LYS A 49 1.37 -10.73 0.87
N THR A 50 0.57 -11.03 1.89
CA THR A 50 0.73 -12.18 2.77
C THR A 50 -0.59 -12.92 2.89
N GLY A 51 -0.76 -14.02 2.14
CA GLY A 51 -2.03 -14.74 2.08
C GLY A 51 -3.13 -13.86 1.47
N SER A 52 -4.19 -13.59 2.23
CA SER A 52 -5.32 -12.74 1.83
C SER A 52 -5.16 -11.27 2.20
N THR A 53 -4.13 -10.89 2.95
CA THR A 53 -3.88 -9.52 3.42
C THR A 53 -2.59 -8.95 2.86
N PHE A 54 -2.29 -7.69 3.16
CA PHE A 54 -1.00 -7.07 2.87
C PHE A 54 -0.29 -6.64 4.16
N LYS A 55 1.02 -6.43 4.06
CA LYS A 55 1.88 -5.86 5.11
C LYS A 55 2.84 -4.85 4.51
N GLY A 56 3.17 -3.80 5.26
CA GLY A 56 4.19 -2.81 4.94
C GLY A 56 5.38 -2.97 5.89
N LYS A 57 6.56 -3.24 5.34
CA LYS A 57 7.82 -3.31 6.10
C LYS A 57 8.68 -2.08 5.85
N ILE A 58 9.27 -1.52 6.90
CA ILE A 58 10.23 -0.42 6.78
C ILE A 58 11.47 -0.94 6.05
N VAL A 59 11.79 -0.34 4.90
CA VAL A 59 12.98 -0.66 4.10
C VAL A 59 14.05 0.42 4.18
N PHE A 60 13.65 1.63 4.59
CA PHE A 60 14.57 2.73 4.86
C PHE A 60 14.04 3.60 6.00
N SER A 61 14.89 3.86 7.00
CA SER A 61 14.62 4.78 8.12
C SER A 61 15.54 5.99 8.05
N THR A 62 14.96 7.18 8.03
CA THR A 62 15.69 8.44 8.24
C THR A 62 16.22 8.55 9.67
N GLN A 63 17.06 9.55 9.93
CA GLN A 63 17.55 9.82 11.29
C GLN A 63 16.39 10.13 12.25
N ALA A 64 15.42 10.94 11.82
CA ALA A 64 14.22 11.26 12.61
C ALA A 64 13.37 10.02 12.93
N MET A 65 13.23 9.08 11.99
CA MET A 65 12.56 7.80 12.24
C MET A 65 13.27 6.97 13.31
N LYS A 66 14.61 6.90 13.26
CA LYS A 66 15.40 6.17 14.26
C LYS A 66 15.30 6.81 15.64
N GLU A 67 15.30 8.14 15.71
CA GLU A 67 15.08 8.90 16.95
C GLU A 67 13.67 8.68 17.50
N ALA A 68 12.69 8.46 16.64
CA ALA A 68 11.35 8.00 16.99
C ALA A 68 11.24 6.47 17.19
N CYS A 69 12.38 5.80 17.37
CA CYS A 69 12.52 4.37 17.63
C CYS A 69 12.03 3.43 16.51
N PHE A 70 11.92 3.88 15.26
CA PHE A 70 11.54 3.04 14.11
C PHE A 70 12.75 2.52 13.34
N ASP A 71 12.85 1.20 13.23
CA ASP A 71 13.98 0.51 12.63
C ASP A 71 13.63 -0.17 11.30
N VAL A 72 14.64 -0.28 10.43
CA VAL A 72 14.54 -1.04 9.19
C VAL A 72 14.25 -2.51 9.51
N GLY A 73 13.29 -3.10 8.78
CA GLY A 73 12.85 -4.48 8.96
C GLY A 73 11.57 -4.64 9.79
N GLU A 74 11.18 -3.61 10.56
CA GLU A 74 9.93 -3.62 11.30
C GLU A 74 8.70 -3.62 10.38
N ILE A 75 7.63 -4.25 10.83
CA ILE A 75 6.33 -4.16 10.14
C ILE A 75 5.65 -2.88 10.58
N LYS A 76 5.69 -1.84 9.73
CA LYS A 76 5.03 -0.56 9.99
C LYS A 76 3.51 -0.69 9.84
N TRP A 77 3.07 -1.43 8.82
CA TRP A 77 1.66 -1.61 8.50
C TRP A 77 1.34 -3.10 8.50
N MET A 78 0.35 -3.53 9.27
CA MET A 78 -0.09 -4.92 9.29
C MET A 78 -1.60 -5.04 9.09
N ASN A 79 -2.03 -6.27 8.81
CA ASN A 79 -3.44 -6.62 8.60
C ASN A 79 -4.13 -5.71 7.58
N ILE A 80 -3.41 -5.32 6.52
CA ILE A 80 -3.99 -4.43 5.52
C ILE A 80 -5.04 -5.22 4.73
N ILE A 81 -6.29 -4.77 4.79
CA ILE A 81 -7.44 -5.40 4.17
C ILE A 81 -8.11 -4.38 3.25
N LYS A 82 -8.43 -4.80 2.03
CA LYS A 82 -9.16 -3.97 1.08
C LYS A 82 -10.62 -3.83 1.52
N ALA A 83 -11.04 -2.60 1.82
CA ALA A 83 -12.40 -2.29 2.25
C ALA A 83 -13.23 -1.63 1.13
N GLY A 84 -12.59 -1.13 0.07
CA GLY A 84 -13.28 -0.54 -1.08
C GLY A 84 -12.37 -0.29 -2.27
N LYS A 85 -12.90 0.38 -3.29
CA LYS A 85 -12.11 0.82 -4.45
C LYS A 85 -11.16 1.94 -3.99
N GLY A 86 -9.86 1.67 -3.98
CA GLY A 86 -8.85 2.65 -3.56
C GLY A 86 -8.82 2.90 -2.05
N TYR A 87 -9.40 2.00 -1.26
CA TYR A 87 -9.55 2.17 0.18
C TYR A 87 -9.22 0.88 0.93
N TYR A 88 -8.42 0.99 1.99
CA TYR A 88 -7.95 -0.12 2.81
C TYR A 88 -8.01 0.24 4.28
N GLU A 89 -8.17 -0.77 5.11
CA GLU A 89 -8.08 -0.70 6.56
C GLU A 89 -6.80 -1.39 7.00
N MET A 90 -6.15 -0.90 8.05
CA MET A 90 -4.91 -1.46 8.53
C MET A 90 -4.63 -1.15 10.00
N ASP A 91 -3.63 -1.83 10.52
CA ASP A 91 -3.00 -1.54 11.81
C ASP A 91 -1.64 -0.86 11.57
N ASP A 92 -1.51 0.39 12.01
CA ASP A 92 -0.30 1.22 11.89
C ASP A 92 0.53 1.20 13.19
N LEU A 93 1.80 0.78 13.09
CA LEU A 93 2.73 0.74 14.20
C LEU A 93 3.00 2.16 14.71
N SER A 94 2.68 2.41 15.96
CA SER A 94 2.97 3.64 16.70
C SER A 94 4.01 3.36 17.77
N LYS A 95 4.79 4.39 18.13
CA LYS A 95 5.79 4.31 19.19
C LYS A 95 5.71 5.52 20.12
N SER A 96 5.93 5.29 21.41
CA SER A 96 6.10 6.36 22.40
C SER A 96 7.53 6.91 22.36
N SER A 97 7.78 8.02 23.06
CA SER A 97 9.14 8.52 23.30
C SER A 97 10.01 7.55 24.11
N SER A 98 9.40 6.61 24.83
CA SER A 98 10.08 5.50 25.53
C SER A 98 10.27 4.26 24.65
N CYS A 99 9.99 4.37 23.36
CA CYS A 99 10.02 3.28 22.38
C CYS A 99 9.01 2.14 22.62
N ASP A 100 7.99 2.34 23.48
CA ASP A 100 6.91 1.37 23.62
C ASP A 100 6.11 1.32 22.33
N SER A 101 5.82 0.12 21.84
CA SER A 101 5.12 -0.09 20.56
C SER A 101 3.68 -0.55 20.75
N TRP A 102 2.77 0.03 19.97
CA TRP A 102 1.41 -0.48 19.81
C TRP A 102 0.95 -0.29 18.37
N TYR A 103 -0.07 -1.03 17.96
CA TYR A 103 -0.72 -0.81 16.67
C TYR A 103 -2.00 -0.01 16.85
N ALA A 104 -2.19 0.97 15.97
CA ALA A 104 -3.38 1.80 15.92
C ALA A 104 -4.11 1.58 14.60
N TYR A 105 -5.41 1.35 14.68
CA TYR A 105 -6.24 1.15 13.49
C TYR A 105 -6.36 2.44 12.66
N LYS A 106 -6.13 2.32 11.35
CA LYS A 106 -6.12 3.43 10.39
C LYS A 106 -6.66 3.02 9.02
N TYR A 107 -6.92 4.02 8.21
CA TYR A 107 -7.34 3.87 6.83
C TYR A 107 -6.23 4.30 5.87
N ILE A 108 -6.13 3.61 4.74
CA ILE A 108 -5.35 4.04 3.58
C ILE A 108 -6.35 4.45 2.50
N GLU A 109 -6.22 5.67 1.98
CA GLU A 109 -7.01 6.16 0.86
C GLU A 109 -6.08 6.61 -0.27
N PHE A 110 -6.37 6.18 -1.50
CA PHE A 110 -5.66 6.64 -2.68
C PHE A 110 -6.22 8.00 -3.14
N THR A 111 -5.37 9.01 -3.20
CA THR A 111 -5.72 10.30 -3.81
C THR A 111 -5.54 10.26 -5.33
N ASP A 112 -4.59 9.47 -5.82
CA ASP A 112 -4.39 9.18 -7.25
C ASP A 112 -3.64 7.84 -7.44
N ASP A 113 -2.92 7.65 -8.55
CA ASP A 113 -2.17 6.42 -8.85
C ASP A 113 -0.88 6.21 -8.07
N SER A 114 -0.28 7.29 -7.60
CA SER A 114 1.01 7.30 -6.93
C SER A 114 0.96 7.88 -5.52
N HIS A 115 -0.19 8.33 -5.04
CA HIS A 115 -0.30 8.98 -3.73
C HIS A 115 -1.38 8.34 -2.86
N ILE A 116 -1.04 8.16 -1.59
CA ILE A 116 -1.98 7.72 -0.54
C ILE A 116 -1.93 8.65 0.65
N THR A 117 -3.05 8.73 1.36
CA THR A 117 -3.16 9.28 2.69
C THR A 117 -3.42 8.17 3.69
N ILE A 118 -2.88 8.31 4.90
CA ILE A 118 -3.16 7.43 6.04
C ILE A 118 -3.80 8.26 7.14
N THR A 119 -4.98 7.84 7.59
CA THR A 119 -5.79 8.60 8.56
C THR A 119 -6.28 7.74 9.72
N SER A 120 -6.24 8.29 10.93
CA SER A 120 -6.85 7.70 12.14
C SER A 120 -8.38 7.89 12.16
N MET A 121 -9.12 6.96 12.79
CA MET A 121 -10.59 7.05 12.90
C MET A 121 -11.11 8.26 13.70
N THR A 122 -10.40 8.71 14.75
CA THR A 122 -11.05 9.46 15.85
C THR A 122 -10.32 10.70 16.34
N THR A 123 -9.45 11.35 15.57
CA THR A 123 -8.66 12.46 16.16
C THR A 123 -8.30 13.60 15.21
N ASP A 124 -8.18 14.76 15.85
CA ASP A 124 -7.69 16.03 15.37
C ASP A 124 -6.50 15.87 14.39
N PRO A 125 -6.58 16.44 13.17
CA PRO A 125 -5.53 16.36 12.16
C PRO A 125 -4.20 16.99 12.59
N THR A 126 -4.17 17.75 13.70
CA THR A 126 -2.95 18.39 14.21
C THR A 126 -2.04 17.48 15.02
N THR A 127 -2.52 16.29 15.43
CA THR A 127 -1.66 15.34 16.16
C THR A 127 -0.74 14.60 15.18
N SER A 128 0.57 14.77 15.36
CA SER A 128 1.59 14.15 14.51
C SER A 128 1.38 12.64 14.39
N GLY A 129 1.45 12.13 13.15
CA GLY A 129 1.26 10.71 12.82
C GLY A 129 -0.19 10.27 12.61
N ASN A 130 -1.20 11.06 12.96
CA ASN A 130 -2.61 10.75 12.67
C ASN A 130 -3.01 10.98 11.21
N PHE A 131 -2.31 11.89 10.55
CA PHE A 131 -2.37 12.10 9.12
C PHE A 131 -0.97 11.87 8.55
N GLN A 132 -0.86 11.06 7.52
CA GLN A 132 0.41 10.81 6.83
C GLN A 132 0.16 10.82 5.34
N THR A 133 1.08 11.38 4.59
CA THR A 133 1.08 11.33 3.12
C THR A 133 2.23 10.47 2.64
N TRP A 134 1.97 9.65 1.62
CA TRP A 134 2.98 8.78 1.05
C TRP A 134 2.91 8.80 -0.48
N THR A 135 4.09 8.77 -1.11
CA THR A 135 4.27 8.75 -2.55
C THR A 135 4.88 7.41 -2.96
N LYS A 136 4.34 6.80 -4.00
CA LYS A 136 4.84 5.55 -4.56
C LYS A 136 6.13 5.82 -5.33
N ILE A 137 7.19 5.06 -5.02
CA ILE A 137 8.51 5.23 -5.63
C ILE A 137 8.94 4.02 -6.48
N SER A 138 8.29 2.86 -6.31
CA SER A 138 8.48 1.70 -7.18
C SER A 138 7.32 0.71 -7.05
N ASP A 139 7.05 -0.02 -8.13
CA ASP A 139 6.26 -1.25 -8.11
C ASP A 139 7.17 -2.45 -7.76
N ASP A 140 6.57 -3.60 -7.41
CA ASP A 140 7.29 -4.85 -7.06
C ASP A 140 7.20 -5.90 -8.17
#